data_AF-A0A557XXU3-F1
#
_entry.id   AF-A0A557XXU3-F1
#
_cell.length_a   1.000
_cell.length_b   1.000
_cell.length_c   1.000
_cell.angle_alpha   90.00
_cell.angle_beta   90.00
_cell.angle_gamma   90.00
#
_symmetry.space_group_name_H-M   'P 1'
#
loop_
_entity.id
_entity.type
_entity.pdbx_description
1 polymer ?
#
loop_
_entity_poly.entity_id
_entity_poly.type
_entity_poly.pdbx_seq_one_letter_code
_entity_poly.pdbx_strand_id
1 'polypeptide(L)'
;MVTTPNVLLIHYQNLTEDLPGQIKRVADFLSVDLESTRMNTIVQNCSFGRVSGRVEKTAVVGAERISSTNRIPGDHARRPFGAELPPPLIERFDRIAVQKLGSECAQWLEAGRNG
;
A
#
# COMPACT_ATOMS: atom_id res chain seq x y z
N MET A 1 3.57 -33.08 2.59
CA MET A 1 2.43 -32.14 2.68
C MET A 1 2.79 -30.92 1.85
N VAL A 2 2.03 -30.64 0.79
CA VAL A 2 2.26 -29.44 -0.02
C VAL A 2 1.57 -28.30 0.73
N THR A 3 2.33 -27.42 1.38
CA THR A 3 1.79 -26.25 2.08
C THR A 3 1.45 -25.19 1.04
N THR A 4 0.19 -25.07 0.65
CA THR A 4 -0.25 -23.94 -0.17
C THR A 4 -0.14 -22.68 0.69
N PRO A 5 0.56 -21.63 0.25
CA PRO A 5 0.66 -20.39 1.01
C PRO A 5 -0.73 -19.73 1.05
N ASN A 6 -1.31 -19.58 2.24
CA ASN A 6 -2.64 -18.97 2.44
C ASN A 6 -2.56 -17.50 2.87
N VAL A 7 -1.37 -16.91 2.82
CA VAL A 7 -1.14 -15.49 3.12
C VAL A 7 -0.26 -14.88 2.04
N LEU A 8 -0.69 -13.74 1.51
CA LEU A 8 0.09 -12.92 0.59
C LEU A 8 0.46 -11.59 1.26
N LEU A 9 1.76 -11.38 1.50
CA LEU A 9 2.27 -10.09 1.97
C LEU A 9 2.49 -9.15 0.78
N ILE A 10 1.85 -7.99 0.81
CA ILE A 10 1.97 -6.92 -0.19
C ILE A 10 2.47 -5.64 0.49
N HIS A 11 3.17 -4.80 -0.27
CA HIS A 11 3.71 -3.54 0.22
C HIS A 11 2.95 -2.39 -0.44
N TYR A 12 2.57 -1.38 0.35
CA TYR A 12 1.76 -0.25 -0.13
C TYR A 12 2.46 0.51 -1.27
N GLN A 13 3.78 0.73 -1.15
CA GLN A 13 4.53 1.42 -2.20
C GLN A 13 4.49 0.67 -3.55
N ASN A 14 4.48 -0.67 -3.52
CA ASN A 14 4.36 -1.44 -4.76
C ASN A 14 2.98 -1.24 -5.42
N LEU A 15 1.93 -1.02 -4.63
CA LEU A 15 0.58 -0.71 -5.15
C LEU A 15 0.53 0.68 -5.78
N THR A 16 1.25 1.65 -5.22
CA THR A 16 1.31 3.01 -5.77
C THR A 16 2.21 3.09 -7.01
N GLU A 17 3.30 2.33 -7.06
CA GLU A 17 4.25 2.31 -8.18
C GLU A 17 3.76 1.45 -9.36
N ASP A 18 3.11 0.32 -9.09
CA ASP A 18 2.60 -0.62 -10.12
C ASP A 18 1.30 -1.31 -9.67
N LEU A 19 0.20 -0.55 -9.70
CA LEU A 19 -1.12 -1.08 -9.34
C LEU A 19 -1.55 -2.28 -10.22
N PRO A 20 -1.43 -2.25 -11.58
CA PRO A 20 -1.82 -3.38 -12.41
C PRO A 20 -1.04 -4.66 -12.12
N GLY A 21 0.29 -4.57 -11.95
CA GLY A 21 1.11 -5.73 -11.63
C GLY A 21 0.82 -6.29 -10.24
N GLN A 22 0.53 -5.44 -9.24
CA GLN A 22 0.09 -5.93 -7.93
C GLN A 22 -1.30 -6.59 -7.98
N ILE A 23 -2.25 -6.06 -8.75
CA ILE A 23 -3.57 -6.72 -8.94
C ILE A 23 -3.40 -8.10 -9.56
N LYS A 24 -2.55 -8.21 -10.59
CA LYS A 24 -2.23 -9.50 -11.21
C LYS A 24 -1.67 -10.49 -10.18
N ARG A 25 -0.69 -10.05 -9.37
CA ARG A 25 -0.11 -10.88 -8.31
C ARG A 25 -1.14 -11.39 -7.29
N VAL A 26 -2.09 -10.53 -6.91
CA VAL A 26 -3.18 -10.93 -6.00
C VAL A 26 -4.09 -11.95 -6.65
N ALA A 27 -4.42 -11.78 -7.94
CA ALA A 27 -5.24 -12.73 -8.68
C ALA A 27 -4.56 -14.08 -8.86
N ASP A 28 -3.27 -14.09 -9.20
CA ASP A 28 -2.46 -15.33 -9.29
C ASP A 28 -2.48 -16.08 -7.95
N PHE A 29 -2.31 -15.36 -6.84
CA PHE A 29 -2.36 -15.93 -5.49
C PHE A 29 -3.74 -16.53 -5.15
N LEU A 30 -4.82 -15.86 -5.57
CA LEU A 30 -6.19 -16.33 -5.38
C LEU A 30 -6.64 -17.35 -6.45
N SER A 31 -5.78 -17.69 -7.42
CA SER A 31 -6.13 -18.53 -8.59
C SER A 31 -7.33 -17.99 -9.37
N VAL A 32 -7.41 -16.67 -9.54
CA VAL A 32 -8.47 -15.98 -10.30
C VAL A 32 -7.91 -15.55 -11.65
N ASP A 33 -8.62 -15.88 -12.72
CA ASP A 33 -8.28 -15.40 -14.06
C ASP A 33 -8.76 -13.96 -14.28
N LEU A 34 -7.83 -13.11 -14.73
CA LEU A 34 -8.08 -11.70 -15.03
C LEU A 34 -7.93 -11.46 -16.52
N GLU A 35 -9.03 -11.68 -17.23
CA GLU A 35 -9.19 -11.19 -18.60
C GLU A 35 -8.98 -9.66 -18.67
N SER A 36 -8.37 -9.18 -19.77
CA SER A 36 -7.91 -7.79 -19.92
C SER A 36 -8.99 -6.74 -19.64
N THR A 37 -10.22 -6.97 -20.07
CA THR A 37 -11.37 -6.09 -19.83
C THR A 37 -11.72 -5.96 -18.34
N ARG A 38 -11.60 -7.06 -17.57
CA ARG A 38 -11.82 -7.06 -16.13
C ARG A 38 -10.67 -6.38 -15.40
N MET A 39 -9.43 -6.65 -15.81
CA MET A 39 -8.25 -5.99 -15.27
C MET A 39 -8.37 -4.47 -15.35
N ASN A 40 -8.72 -3.92 -16.52
CA ASN A 40 -8.90 -2.47 -16.70
C ASN A 40 -9.96 -1.89 -15.75
N THR A 41 -11.07 -2.60 -15.55
CA THR A 41 -12.15 -2.18 -14.65
C THR A 41 -11.71 -2.21 -13.18
N ILE A 42 -10.96 -3.23 -12.77
CA ILE A 42 -10.42 -3.35 -11.40
C ILE A 42 -9.42 -2.23 -11.15
N VAL A 43 -8.45 -2.03 -12.05
CA VAL A 43 -7.47 -0.93 -11.96
C VAL A 43 -8.21 0.40 -11.84
N GLN A 44 -9.20 0.67 -12.70
CA GLN A 44 -9.99 1.91 -12.65
C GLN A 44 -10.71 2.08 -11.29
N ASN A 45 -11.30 1.03 -10.73
CA ASN A 45 -12.01 1.11 -9.45
C ASN A 45 -11.10 1.21 -8.22
N CYS A 46 -9.89 0.66 -8.31
CA CYS A 46 -8.89 0.71 -7.25
C CYS A 46 -7.98 1.95 -7.36
N SER A 47 -8.01 2.67 -8.48
CA SER A 47 -7.24 3.89 -8.68
C SER A 47 -7.76 5.01 -7.78
N PHE A 48 -6.84 5.68 -7.08
CA PHE A 48 -7.15 6.75 -6.14
C PHE A 48 -8.02 7.88 -6.72
N GLY A 49 -7.87 8.16 -8.02
CA GLY A 49 -8.69 9.16 -8.74
C GLY A 49 -10.20 8.90 -8.71
N ARG A 50 -10.66 7.68 -8.42
CA ARG A 50 -12.09 7.34 -8.22
C ARG A 50 -12.46 7.05 -6.78
N VAL A 51 -11.51 6.65 -5.92
CA VAL A 51 -11.75 6.43 -4.49
C VAL A 51 -12.09 7.74 -3.79
N SER A 52 -11.40 8.84 -4.09
CA SER A 52 -11.67 10.17 -3.52
C SER A 52 -13.09 10.68 -3.79
N GLY A 53 -13.65 10.40 -4.97
CA GLY A 53 -15.05 10.73 -5.32
C GLY A 53 -16.09 9.75 -4.77
N ARG A 54 -15.69 8.60 -4.22
CA ARG A 54 -16.57 7.58 -3.62
C ARG A 54 -16.55 7.56 -2.09
N VAL A 55 -15.53 8.13 -1.45
CA VAL A 55 -15.50 8.29 0.02
C VAL A 55 -16.71 9.09 0.51
N GLU A 56 -17.24 10.02 -0.31
CA GLU A 56 -18.51 10.71 -0.02
C GLU A 56 -19.75 9.77 -0.08
N LYS A 57 -19.69 8.64 -0.79
CA LYS A 57 -20.83 7.74 -1.02
C LYS A 57 -20.75 6.40 -0.28
N THR A 58 -19.62 6.07 0.35
CA THR A 58 -19.42 4.79 1.05
C THR A 58 -19.00 5.01 2.50
N ALA A 59 -19.59 6.02 3.15
CA ALA A 59 -19.55 6.14 4.60
C ALA A 59 -20.22 4.89 5.19
N VAL A 60 -19.39 3.91 5.60
CA VAL A 60 -19.81 2.83 6.49
C VAL A 60 -20.38 3.49 7.74
N VAL A 61 -21.56 3.08 8.20
CA VAL A 61 -22.15 3.55 9.46
C VAL A 61 -21.12 3.31 10.58
N GLY A 62 -20.54 4.39 11.11
CA GLY A 62 -19.37 4.38 12.00
C GLY A 62 -18.15 5.19 11.51
N ALA A 63 -18.12 5.58 10.23
CA ALA A 63 -17.07 6.38 9.61
C ALA A 63 -17.29 7.91 9.73
N GLU A 64 -18.25 8.36 10.54
CA GLU A 64 -18.59 9.79 10.68
C GLU A 64 -17.46 10.65 11.30
N ARG A 65 -16.40 10.01 11.81
CA ARG A 65 -15.19 10.70 12.31
C ARG A 65 -14.11 10.96 11.26
N ILE A 66 -14.30 10.53 10.00
CA ILE A 66 -13.32 10.74 8.92
C ILE A 66 -13.68 11.98 8.06
N SER A 67 -14.70 12.76 8.45
CA SER A 67 -15.18 13.91 7.68
C SER A 67 -14.59 15.27 8.09
N SER A 68 -13.82 15.36 9.19
CA SER A 68 -13.21 16.63 9.61
C SER A 68 -11.75 16.81 9.17
N THR A 69 -11.20 15.88 8.38
CA THR A 69 -9.87 16.06 7.79
C THR A 69 -9.96 15.76 6.30
N ASN A 70 -10.32 16.79 5.54
CA ASN A 70 -10.49 16.76 4.08
C ASN A 70 -9.14 16.63 3.33
N ARG A 71 -8.24 15.77 3.80
CA ARG A 71 -7.00 15.39 3.13
C ARG A 71 -6.93 13.87 3.13
N ILE A 72 -7.25 13.27 1.99
CA ILE A 72 -6.53 12.09 1.54
C ILE A 72 -5.32 12.68 0.81
N PRO A 73 -4.13 12.79 1.43
CA PRO A 73 -3.01 13.46 0.78
C PRO A 73 -2.65 12.70 -0.50
N GLY A 74 -2.88 13.34 -1.65
CA GLY A 74 -2.54 12.84 -2.97
C GLY A 74 -1.06 12.98 -3.30
N ASP A 75 -0.18 12.90 -2.30
CA ASP A 75 1.26 12.89 -2.50
C ASP A 75 1.82 11.60 -1.90
N HIS A 76 1.96 10.59 -2.75
CA HIS A 76 2.44 9.26 -2.41
C HIS A 76 3.98 9.16 -2.50
N ALA A 77 4.67 10.29 -2.47
CA ALA A 77 6.12 10.32 -2.49
C ALA A 77 6.68 9.54 -1.28
N ARG A 78 7.78 8.82 -1.54
CA ARG A 78 8.55 8.06 -0.54
C ARG A 78 8.68 8.85 0.76
N ARG A 79 8.29 8.24 1.88
CA ARG A 79 8.37 8.79 3.25
C ARG A 79 7.72 10.18 3.41
N PRO A 80 6.39 10.29 3.61
CA PRO A 80 5.80 11.55 4.11
C PRO A 80 6.44 11.99 5.44
N PHE A 81 6.88 11.02 6.27
CA PHE A 81 7.62 11.31 7.51
C PHE A 81 9.04 11.87 7.28
N GLY A 82 9.65 11.70 6.11
CA GLY A 82 10.96 12.29 5.83
C GLY A 82 10.90 13.82 5.74
N ALA A 83 9.75 14.35 5.31
CA ALA A 83 9.47 15.78 5.29
C ALA A 83 8.97 16.32 6.65
N GLU A 84 8.40 15.45 7.50
CA GLU A 84 7.81 15.82 8.80
C GLU A 84 8.75 15.57 9.99
N LEU A 85 9.71 14.65 9.88
CA LEU A 85 10.65 14.29 10.94
C LEU A 85 12.03 14.93 10.71
N PRO A 86 12.60 15.57 11.74
CA PRO A 86 14.00 16.00 11.73
C PRO A 86 14.99 14.86 11.44
N PRO A 87 16.12 15.12 10.77
CA PRO A 87 17.14 14.11 10.45
C PRO A 87 17.57 13.23 11.64
N PRO A 88 17.76 13.74 12.88
CA PRO A 88 18.14 12.89 14.01
C PRO A 88 17.08 11.85 14.40
N LEU A 89 15.80 12.13 14.14
CA LEU A 89 14.72 11.17 14.38
C LEU A 89 14.68 10.10 13.28
N ILE A 90 14.97 10.48 12.03
CA ILE A 90 15.10 9.55 10.91
C ILE A 90 16.23 8.55 11.19
N GLU A 91 17.43 9.02 11.56
CA GLU A 91 18.56 8.16 11.89
C GLU A 91 18.26 7.24 13.08
N ARG A 92 17.56 7.75 14.10
CA ARG A 92 17.13 6.95 15.24
C ARG A 92 16.14 5.86 14.80
N PHE A 93 15.20 6.18 13.93
CA PHE A 93 14.25 5.23 13.38
C PHE A 93 14.97 4.12 12.60
N ASP A 94 15.84 4.49 11.66
CA ASP A 94 16.58 3.54 10.81
C ASP A 94 17.42 2.57 11.66
N ARG A 95 18.11 3.09 12.68
CA ARG A 95 18.87 2.26 13.63
C ARG A 95 17.98 1.28 14.40
N ILE A 96 16.81 1.73 14.89
CA ILE A 96 15.88 0.87 15.63
C ILE A 96 15.28 -0.20 14.71
N ALA A 97 14.95 0.16 13.47
CA ALA A 97 14.42 -0.79 12.48
C ALA A 97 15.40 -1.93 12.24
N VAL A 98 16.67 -1.63 11.98
CA VAL A 98 17.72 -2.65 11.80
C VAL A 98 17.92 -3.47 13.08
N GLN A 99 17.96 -2.83 14.26
CA GLN A 99 18.13 -3.54 15.54
C GLN A 99 17.00 -4.53 15.83
N LYS A 100 15.76 -4.19 15.46
CA LYS A 100 14.57 -4.98 15.80
C LYS A 100 14.21 -6.00 14.74
N LEU A 101 14.43 -5.69 13.47
CA LEU A 101 13.94 -6.48 12.33
C LEU A 101 15.08 -7.19 11.57
N GLY A 102 16.33 -6.78 11.77
CA GLY A 102 17.43 -7.14 10.87
C GLY A 102 17.45 -6.28 9.60
N SER A 103 18.52 -6.38 8.82
CA SER A 103 18.74 -5.53 7.63
C SER A 103 17.72 -5.77 6.53
N GLU A 104 17.41 -7.04 6.23
CA GLU A 104 16.51 -7.41 5.12
C GLU A 104 15.07 -6.94 5.36
N CYS A 105 14.52 -7.23 6.54
CA CYS A 105 13.17 -6.79 6.89
C CYS A 105 13.08 -5.26 7.02
N ALA A 106 14.14 -4.59 7.49
CA ALA A 106 14.18 -3.13 7.56
C ALA A 106 14.21 -2.50 6.16
N GLN A 107 14.94 -3.08 5.20
CA GLN A 107 14.93 -2.65 3.80
C GLN A 107 13.56 -2.88 3.16
N TRP A 108 12.95 -4.04 3.39
CA TRP A 108 11.61 -4.36 2.89
C TRP A 108 10.54 -3.43 3.45
N LEU A 109 10.63 -3.05 4.74
CA LEU A 109 9.71 -2.09 5.38
C LEU A 109 9.69 -0.73 4.66
N GLU A 110 10.81 -0.34 4.06
CA GLU A 110 11.00 0.96 3.45
C GLU A 110 10.67 0.99 1.96
N ALA A 111 11.13 -0.03 1.24
CA ALA A 111 11.10 -0.02 -0.23
C ALA A 111 10.26 -1.16 -0.82
N GLY A 112 9.64 -2.00 0.02
CA GLY A 112 8.90 -3.16 -0.43
C GLY A 112 9.78 -4.12 -1.23
N ARG A 113 9.43 -4.35 -2.50
CA ARG A 113 10.18 -5.27 -3.38
C ARG A 113 11.43 -4.66 -4.01
N ASN A 114 11.63 -3.36 -3.82
CA ASN A 114 12.75 -2.59 -4.37
C ASN A 114 13.85 -2.33 -3.32
N GLY A 115 13.79 -2.99 -2.17
CA GLY A 115 14.73 -2.88 -1.04
C GLY A 115 15.79 -3.96 -1.04
#